data_AF-A0A1F8DUH2-F1
#
_entry.id   AF-A0A1F8DUH2-F1
#
_cell.length_a   1.000
_cell.length_b   1.000
_cell.length_c   1.000
_cell.angle_alpha   90.00
_cell.angle_beta   90.00
_cell.angle_gamma   90.00
#
_symmetry.space_group_name_H-M   'P 1'
#
loop_
_entity.id
_entity.type
_entity.pdbx_description
1 polymer ?
#
loop_
_entity_poly.entity_id
_entity_poly.type
_entity_poly.pdbx_seq_one_letter_code
_entity_poly.pdbx_strand_id
1 'polypeptide(L)'
;MNNGRRYLPEVKEKAVILRRKNGLSHREISKKLGISVGTAFLWTRGISLTAKQKEALTDRADKSYVVRNHEKMARVGCANLLKYRSIPTNQELILRIKRFNKKHGRIPLKREFNSTYILYLKRFGGWNNAVRIAGFNPNPVFFAKKFIALDGHVCDSFAEKIIDD
;
A
#
# COMPACT_ATOMS: atom_id res chain seq x y z
N MET A 1 -17.30 -23.35 -16.01
CA MET A 1 -16.92 -24.07 -14.78
C MET A 1 -17.15 -25.56 -15.02
N ASN A 2 -16.19 -26.46 -14.73
CA ASN A 2 -16.28 -27.90 -15.05
C ASN A 2 -16.97 -28.74 -13.94
N ASN A 3 -17.84 -28.13 -13.13
CA ASN A 3 -18.48 -28.83 -12.01
C ASN A 3 -19.39 -29.94 -12.56
N GLY A 4 -19.23 -31.16 -12.05
CA GLY A 4 -20.05 -32.33 -12.43
C GLY A 4 -19.55 -33.14 -13.62
N ARG A 5 -18.43 -32.78 -14.26
CA ARG A 5 -17.87 -33.55 -15.39
C ARG A 5 -17.30 -34.89 -14.90
N ARG A 6 -17.83 -36.00 -15.41
CA ARG A 6 -17.31 -37.36 -15.15
C ARG A 6 -16.20 -37.67 -16.14
N TYR A 7 -15.09 -38.20 -15.64
CA TYR A 7 -13.95 -38.61 -16.46
C TYR A 7 -13.85 -40.13 -16.50
N LEU A 8 -13.38 -40.66 -17.62
CA LEU A 8 -13.08 -42.08 -17.75
C LEU A 8 -11.96 -42.49 -16.78
N PRO A 9 -11.98 -43.70 -16.21
CA PRO A 9 -10.94 -44.20 -15.30
C PRO A 9 -9.53 -44.09 -15.88
N GLU A 10 -9.38 -44.34 -17.19
CA GLU A 10 -8.09 -44.24 -17.89
C GLU A 10 -7.44 -42.86 -17.77
N VAL A 11 -8.24 -41.79 -17.72
CA VAL A 11 -7.72 -40.42 -17.62
C VAL A 11 -7.09 -40.20 -16.25
N LYS A 12 -7.66 -40.81 -15.21
CA LYS A 12 -7.11 -40.79 -13.85
C LYS A 12 -5.78 -41.56 -13.79
N GLU A 13 -5.71 -42.73 -14.39
CA GLU A 13 -4.48 -43.52 -14.45
C GLU A 13 -3.36 -42.78 -15.18
N LYS A 14 -3.67 -42.17 -16.33
CA LYS A 14 -2.74 -41.31 -17.06
C LYS A 14 -2.23 -40.15 -16.19
N ALA A 15 -3.09 -39.51 -15.40
CA ALA A 15 -2.69 -38.43 -14.49
C ALA A 15 -1.72 -38.94 -13.39
N VAL A 16 -1.99 -40.11 -12.82
CA VAL A 16 -1.12 -40.75 -11.81
C VAL A 16 0.26 -41.08 -12.39
N ILE A 17 0.30 -41.64 -13.61
CA ILE A 17 1.56 -41.97 -14.30
C ILE A 17 2.38 -40.69 -14.55
N LEU A 18 1.76 -39.65 -15.09
CA LEU A 18 2.42 -38.36 -15.38
C LEU A 18 2.98 -37.72 -14.11
N ARG A 19 2.33 -37.90 -12.96
CA ARG A 19 2.85 -37.41 -11.69
C ARG A 19 3.99 -38.27 -11.15
N ARG A 20 3.80 -39.60 -11.07
CA ARG A 20 4.76 -40.53 -10.45
C ARG A 20 6.04 -40.67 -11.26
N LYS A 21 5.92 -40.98 -12.56
CA LYS A 21 7.07 -41.30 -13.41
C LYS A 21 7.74 -40.02 -13.92
N ASN A 22 6.95 -39.09 -14.46
CA ASN A 22 7.48 -37.93 -15.15
C ASN A 22 7.62 -36.68 -14.25
N GLY A 23 7.05 -36.67 -13.05
CA GLY A 23 7.17 -35.53 -12.12
C GLY A 23 6.48 -34.24 -12.61
N LEU A 24 5.40 -34.35 -13.40
CA LEU A 24 4.67 -33.17 -13.89
C LEU A 24 3.94 -32.46 -12.75
N SER A 25 3.82 -31.13 -12.84
CA SER A 25 3.00 -30.32 -11.95
C SER A 25 1.51 -30.54 -12.22
N HIS A 26 0.66 -30.28 -11.23
CA HIS A 26 -0.79 -30.40 -11.41
C HIS A 26 -1.32 -29.46 -12.52
N ARG A 27 -0.66 -28.31 -12.76
CA ARG A 27 -0.99 -27.39 -13.85
C ARG A 27 -0.65 -27.98 -15.22
N GLU A 28 0.49 -28.64 -15.35
CA GLU A 28 0.90 -29.31 -16.59
C GLU A 28 0.02 -30.53 -16.88
N ILE A 29 -0.29 -31.34 -15.88
CA ILE A 29 -1.23 -32.47 -16.00
C ILE A 29 -2.61 -31.96 -16.44
N SER A 30 -3.08 -30.88 -15.82
CA SER A 30 -4.34 -30.21 -16.18
C SER A 30 -4.37 -29.79 -17.64
N LYS A 31 -3.32 -29.10 -18.13
CA LYS A 31 -3.20 -28.71 -19.54
C LYS A 31 -3.15 -29.92 -20.49
N LYS A 32 -2.39 -30.96 -20.12
CA LYS A 32 -2.16 -32.14 -20.97
C LYS A 32 -3.40 -33.02 -21.12
N LEU A 33 -4.21 -33.14 -20.07
CA LEU A 33 -5.41 -33.99 -20.07
C LEU A 33 -6.72 -33.21 -20.23
N GLY A 34 -6.66 -31.87 -20.34
CA GLY A 34 -7.86 -31.03 -20.43
C GLY A 34 -8.75 -31.07 -19.18
N ILE A 35 -8.17 -31.37 -18.01
CA ILE A 35 -8.88 -31.49 -16.74
C ILE A 35 -8.64 -30.26 -15.85
N SER A 36 -9.45 -30.09 -14.81
CA SER A 36 -9.20 -29.02 -13.83
C SER A 36 -7.94 -29.32 -12.99
N VAL A 37 -7.23 -28.27 -12.56
CA VAL A 37 -6.05 -28.41 -11.67
C VAL A 37 -6.43 -29.10 -10.36
N GLY A 38 -7.62 -28.80 -9.82
CA GLY A 38 -8.15 -29.46 -8.62
C GLY A 38 -8.39 -30.95 -8.81
N THR A 39 -8.93 -31.35 -9.96
CA THR A 39 -9.11 -32.76 -10.32
C THR A 39 -7.77 -33.49 -10.39
N ALA A 40 -6.78 -32.89 -11.07
CA ALA A 40 -5.43 -33.43 -11.12
C ALA A 40 -4.84 -33.63 -9.71
N PHE A 41 -4.94 -32.60 -8.86
CA PHE A 41 -4.49 -32.69 -7.45
C PHE A 41 -5.17 -33.81 -6.67
N LEU A 42 -6.51 -33.90 -6.74
CA LEU A 42 -7.28 -34.92 -6.01
C LEU A 42 -6.86 -36.34 -6.39
N TRP A 43 -6.67 -36.59 -7.68
CA TRP A 43 -6.28 -37.91 -8.19
C TRP A 43 -4.85 -38.29 -7.86
N THR A 44 -3.96 -37.30 -7.71
CA THR A 44 -2.55 -37.53 -7.40
C THR A 44 -2.19 -37.24 -5.95
N ARG A 45 -3.20 -37.04 -5.09
CA ARG A 45 -3.01 -36.76 -3.67
C ARG A 45 -2.28 -37.94 -3.01
N GLY A 46 -1.29 -37.65 -2.16
CA GLY A 46 -0.48 -38.67 -1.47
C GLY A 46 0.70 -39.22 -2.28
N ILE A 47 0.90 -38.77 -3.53
CA ILE A 47 2.08 -39.14 -4.31
C ILE A 47 3.23 -38.19 -3.98
N SER A 48 4.26 -38.73 -3.34
CA SER A 48 5.51 -38.01 -3.06
C SER A 48 6.44 -38.03 -4.27
N LEU A 49 6.96 -36.86 -4.64
CA LEU A 49 7.97 -36.73 -5.69
C LEU A 49 9.38 -36.93 -5.13
N THR A 50 10.27 -37.46 -5.96
CA THR A 50 11.70 -37.61 -5.62
C THR A 50 12.39 -36.25 -5.56
N ALA A 51 13.56 -36.18 -4.92
CA ALA A 51 14.34 -34.94 -4.83
C ALA A 51 14.65 -34.35 -6.22
N LYS A 52 15.12 -35.19 -7.15
CA LYS A 52 15.41 -34.81 -8.54
C LYS A 52 14.18 -34.25 -9.28
N GLN A 53 13.00 -34.83 -9.04
CA GLN A 53 11.76 -34.33 -9.63
C GLN A 53 11.33 -32.97 -9.04
N LYS A 54 11.59 -32.74 -7.74
CA LYS A 54 11.32 -31.44 -7.09
C LYS A 54 12.26 -30.35 -7.59
N GLU A 55 13.54 -30.66 -7.73
CA GLU A 55 14.53 -29.72 -8.29
C GLU A 55 14.15 -29.31 -9.72
N ALA A 56 13.87 -30.30 -10.58
CA ALA A 56 13.39 -30.04 -11.95
C ALA A 56 12.06 -29.27 -12.02
N LEU A 57 11.24 -29.29 -10.96
CA LEU A 57 10.04 -28.45 -10.85
C LEU A 57 10.39 -27.02 -10.48
N THR A 58 11.33 -26.83 -9.57
CA THR A 58 11.82 -25.51 -9.15
C THR A 58 12.55 -24.79 -10.28
N ASP A 59 13.37 -25.49 -11.06
CA ASP A 59 14.14 -24.90 -12.16
C ASP A 59 13.26 -24.39 -13.28
N ARG A 60 12.22 -25.16 -13.64
CA ARG A 60 11.27 -24.78 -14.69
C ARG A 60 10.15 -23.85 -14.20
N ALA A 61 10.09 -23.56 -12.91
CA ALA A 61 9.08 -22.67 -12.36
C ALA A 61 9.33 -21.23 -12.85
N ASP A 62 8.31 -20.61 -13.43
CA ASP A 62 8.35 -19.19 -13.78
C ASP A 62 8.38 -18.34 -12.50
N LYS A 63 9.58 -17.94 -12.06
CA LYS A 63 9.78 -17.09 -10.89
C LYS A 63 9.18 -15.69 -11.10
N SER A 64 9.08 -15.21 -12.36
CA SER A 64 8.48 -13.92 -12.68
C SER A 64 6.98 -13.87 -12.40
N TYR A 65 6.28 -15.02 -12.51
CA TYR A 65 4.87 -15.13 -12.11
C TYR A 65 4.67 -14.83 -10.62
N VAL A 66 5.55 -15.32 -9.75
CA VAL A 66 5.46 -15.09 -8.30
C VAL A 66 5.60 -13.61 -7.98
N VAL A 67 6.60 -12.94 -8.57
CA VAL A 67 6.83 -11.49 -8.40
C VAL A 67 5.63 -10.67 -8.89
N ARG A 68 5.19 -10.89 -10.14
CA ARG A 68 4.01 -10.20 -10.70
C ARG A 68 2.75 -10.42 -9.87
N ASN A 69 2.55 -11.63 -9.36
CA ASN A 69 1.38 -11.93 -8.52
C ASN A 69 1.49 -11.26 -7.15
N HIS A 70 2.69 -11.19 -6.56
CA HIS A 70 2.91 -10.48 -5.31
C HIS A 70 2.59 -8.98 -5.46
N GLU A 71 3.08 -8.34 -6.52
CA GLU A 71 2.74 -6.95 -6.84
C GLU A 71 1.24 -6.74 -7.05
N LYS A 72 0.60 -7.66 -7.77
CA LYS A 72 -0.86 -7.63 -7.97
C LYS A 72 -1.61 -7.76 -6.65
N MET A 73 -1.24 -8.72 -5.80
CA MET A 73 -1.87 -8.95 -4.50
C MET A 73 -1.62 -7.77 -3.55
N ALA A 74 -0.44 -7.16 -3.56
CA ALA A 74 -0.16 -5.94 -2.80
C ALA A 74 -1.07 -4.79 -3.23
N ARG A 75 -1.25 -4.57 -4.54
CA ARG A 75 -2.16 -3.54 -5.07
C ARG A 75 -3.62 -3.78 -4.64
N VAL A 76 -4.09 -5.02 -4.75
CA VAL A 76 -5.45 -5.40 -4.33
C VAL A 76 -5.61 -5.27 -2.82
N GLY A 77 -4.61 -5.68 -2.04
CA GLY A 77 -4.59 -5.53 -0.59
C GLY A 77 -4.69 -4.06 -0.18
N CYS A 78 -3.87 -3.18 -0.77
CA CYS A 78 -3.96 -1.74 -0.56
C CYS A 78 -5.36 -1.20 -0.89
N ALA A 79 -5.92 -1.55 -2.05
CA ALA A 79 -7.26 -1.11 -2.45
C ALA A 79 -8.36 -1.58 -1.47
N ASN A 80 -8.29 -2.83 -1.02
CA ASN A 80 -9.24 -3.39 -0.06
C ASN A 80 -9.11 -2.72 1.30
N LEU A 81 -7.89 -2.46 1.78
CA LEU A 81 -7.64 -1.77 3.04
C LEU A 81 -8.09 -0.31 3.00
N LEU A 82 -8.01 0.35 1.84
CA LEU A 82 -8.53 1.72 1.68
C LEU A 82 -10.04 1.82 1.96
N LYS A 83 -10.82 0.77 1.65
CA LYS A 83 -12.26 0.72 1.97
C LYS A 83 -12.54 0.79 3.48
N TYR A 84 -11.63 0.25 4.29
CA TYR A 84 -11.73 0.23 5.75
C TYR A 84 -10.96 1.36 6.42
N ARG A 85 -10.30 2.23 5.65
CA ARG A 85 -9.62 3.39 6.18
C ARG A 85 -10.67 4.40 6.63
N SER A 86 -10.97 4.41 7.93
CA SER A 86 -11.93 5.36 8.50
C SER A 86 -11.48 6.78 8.15
N ILE A 87 -12.40 7.57 7.62
CA ILE A 87 -12.15 8.99 7.39
C ILE A 87 -12.14 9.65 8.77
N PRO A 88 -11.03 10.29 9.20
CA PRO A 88 -10.95 10.89 10.53
C PRO A 88 -12.09 11.87 10.78
N THR A 89 -12.61 11.95 12.01
CA THR A 89 -13.62 12.96 12.38
C THR A 89 -12.98 14.34 12.56
N ASN A 90 -13.77 15.41 12.65
CA ASN A 90 -13.25 16.76 12.91
C ASN A 90 -12.48 16.82 14.23
N GLN A 91 -13.01 16.17 15.27
CA GLN A 91 -12.36 16.08 16.57
C GLN A 91 -11.02 15.33 16.47
N GLU A 92 -10.96 14.23 15.72
CA GLU A 92 -9.70 13.49 15.54
C GLU A 92 -8.64 14.33 14.82
N LEU A 93 -9.03 15.09 13.80
CA LEU A 93 -8.13 16.00 13.08
C LEU A 93 -7.56 17.07 14.03
N ILE A 94 -8.39 17.70 14.86
CA ILE A 94 -7.94 18.68 15.86
C ILE A 94 -7.05 18.02 16.92
N LEU A 95 -7.41 16.83 17.39
CA LEU A 95 -6.62 16.06 18.35
C LEU A 95 -5.23 15.72 17.80
N ARG A 96 -5.09 15.46 16.49
CA ARG A 96 -3.78 15.23 15.88
C ARG A 96 -2.87 16.45 15.97
N ILE A 97 -3.40 17.66 15.75
CA ILE A 97 -2.65 18.92 15.92
C ILE A 97 -2.19 19.07 17.38
N LYS A 98 -3.11 18.87 18.34
CA LYS A 98 -2.79 18.94 19.77
C LYS A 98 -1.74 17.91 20.19
N ARG A 99 -1.84 16.66 19.71
CA ARG A 99 -0.86 15.60 19.97
C ARG A 99 0.51 15.93 19.38
N PHE A 100 0.55 16.48 18.18
CA PHE A 100 1.80 16.93 17.57
C PHE A 100 2.48 18.00 18.43
N ASN A 101 1.72 19.02 18.84
CA ASN A 101 2.24 20.08 19.71
C ASN A 101 2.75 19.53 21.04
N LYS A 102 1.99 18.64 21.70
CA LYS A 102 2.43 17.97 22.93
C LYS A 102 3.74 17.20 22.76
N LYS A 103 3.96 16.59 21.59
CA LYS A 103 5.15 15.78 21.31
C LYS A 103 6.37 16.62 20.93
N HIS A 104 6.19 17.70 20.18
CA HIS A 104 7.29 18.46 19.57
C HIS A 104 7.49 19.86 20.15
N GLY A 105 6.61 20.33 21.04
CA GLY A 105 6.67 21.67 21.62
C GLY A 105 6.41 22.80 20.62
N ARG A 106 6.01 22.50 19.38
CA ARG A 106 5.77 23.47 18.30
C ARG A 106 4.52 23.14 17.50
N ILE A 107 4.06 24.10 16.72
CA ILE A 107 2.93 23.91 15.81
C ILE A 107 3.39 23.16 14.56
N PRO A 108 2.62 22.18 14.09
CA PRO A 108 2.97 21.45 12.89
C PRO A 108 2.94 22.33 11.64
N LEU A 109 3.87 22.05 10.73
CA LEU A 109 3.87 22.60 9.38
C LEU A 109 2.90 21.81 8.50
N LYS A 110 2.29 22.48 7.51
CA LYS A 110 1.40 21.84 6.53
C LYS A 110 2.01 20.58 5.89
N ARG A 111 3.32 20.61 5.57
CA ARG A 111 4.05 19.48 4.97
C ARG A 111 4.06 18.21 5.83
N GLU A 112 3.99 18.34 7.14
CA GLU A 112 3.98 17.20 8.08
C GLU A 112 2.63 16.47 8.09
N PHE A 113 1.60 17.09 7.51
CA PHE A 113 0.22 16.58 7.46
C PHE A 113 -0.29 16.37 6.03
N ASN A 114 0.60 16.27 5.03
CA ASN A 114 0.24 16.30 3.61
C ASN A 114 -0.84 15.27 3.22
N SER A 115 -0.76 14.04 3.75
CA SER A 115 -1.75 12.97 3.48
C SER A 115 -3.16 13.28 4.00
N THR A 116 -3.29 14.19 4.97
CA THR A 116 -4.56 14.61 5.57
C THR A 116 -4.90 16.08 5.32
N TYR A 117 -4.01 16.83 4.66
CA TYR A 117 -4.16 18.27 4.42
C TYR A 117 -5.48 18.60 3.72
N ILE A 118 -5.88 17.78 2.73
CA ILE A 118 -7.13 17.93 1.99
C ILE A 118 -8.34 17.91 2.94
N LEU A 119 -8.31 17.10 4.01
CA LEU A 119 -9.37 17.06 5.00
C LEU A 119 -9.43 18.36 5.81
N TYR A 120 -8.27 18.90 6.22
CA TYR A 120 -8.25 20.17 6.94
C TYR A 120 -8.75 21.34 6.08
N LEU A 121 -8.37 21.35 4.80
CA LEU A 121 -8.84 22.35 3.84
C LEU A 121 -10.37 22.27 3.67
N LYS A 122 -10.91 21.08 3.41
CA LYS A 122 -12.35 20.89 3.17
C LYS A 122 -13.22 21.15 4.41
N ARG A 123 -12.72 20.80 5.61
CA ARG A 123 -13.57 20.80 6.83
C ARG A 123 -13.40 22.01 7.73
N PHE A 124 -12.25 22.68 7.68
CA PHE A 124 -11.99 23.87 8.50
C PHE A 124 -11.73 25.13 7.65
N GLY A 125 -11.79 25.02 6.33
CA GLY A 125 -11.51 26.13 5.41
C GLY A 125 -10.02 26.46 5.27
N GLY A 126 -9.13 25.59 5.76
CA GLY A 126 -7.68 25.77 5.65
C GLY A 126 -6.89 25.33 6.87
N TRP A 127 -5.56 25.26 6.72
CA TRP A 127 -4.65 24.83 7.79
C TRP A 127 -4.64 25.80 8.97
N ASN A 128 -4.51 27.10 8.70
CA ASN A 128 -4.44 28.12 9.75
C ASN A 128 -5.72 28.17 10.60
N ASN A 129 -6.89 27.96 9.97
CA ASN A 129 -8.15 27.83 10.70
C ASN A 129 -8.17 26.60 11.59
N ALA A 130 -7.73 25.43 11.09
CA ALA A 130 -7.64 24.23 11.90
C ALA A 130 -6.71 24.41 13.11
N VAL A 131 -5.57 25.08 12.93
CA VAL A 131 -4.63 25.39 14.02
C VAL A 131 -5.26 26.33 15.04
N ARG A 132 -6.01 27.35 14.59
CA ARG A 132 -6.76 28.26 15.49
C ARG A 132 -7.84 27.52 16.28
N ILE A 133 -8.62 26.65 15.62
CA ILE A 133 -9.65 25.81 16.26
C ILE A 133 -9.01 24.84 17.26
N ALA A 134 -7.78 24.39 16.99
CA ALA A 134 -7.02 23.58 17.93
C ALA A 134 -6.53 24.36 19.17
N GLY A 135 -6.72 25.68 19.22
CA GLY A 135 -6.35 26.54 20.34
C GLY A 135 -4.92 27.11 20.22
N PHE A 136 -4.35 27.14 19.01
CA PHE A 136 -2.98 27.61 18.78
C PHE A 136 -2.94 28.78 17.80
N ASN A 137 -1.90 29.60 17.90
CA ASN A 137 -1.65 30.70 16.96
C ASN A 137 -0.92 30.16 15.71
N PRO A 138 -1.51 30.22 14.50
CA PRO A 138 -0.90 29.65 13.30
C PRO A 138 0.47 30.25 13.00
N ASN A 139 1.35 29.45 12.40
CA ASN A 139 2.67 29.92 12.01
C ASN A 139 2.53 31.10 11.03
N PRO A 140 3.19 32.23 11.28
CA PRO A 140 3.17 33.36 10.36
C PRO A 140 3.76 32.93 9.03
N VAL A 141 3.25 33.51 7.95
CA VAL A 141 3.88 33.41 6.64
C VAL A 141 5.28 34.03 6.75
N PHE A 142 6.30 33.42 6.12
CA PHE A 142 7.60 34.08 5.99
C PHE A 142 7.38 35.47 5.38
N PHE A 143 8.00 36.51 5.95
CA PHE A 143 7.85 37.92 5.56
C PHE A 143 6.49 38.58 5.88
N ALA A 144 5.65 37.99 6.74
CA ALA A 144 4.39 38.62 7.15
C ALA A 144 4.60 39.88 8.01
N LYS A 145 5.76 40.00 8.67
CA LYS A 145 6.11 41.19 9.45
C LYS A 145 7.01 42.07 8.60
N LYS A 146 6.52 43.27 8.28
CA LYS A 146 7.34 44.34 7.68
C LYS A 146 8.07 45.08 8.77
N PHE A 147 9.33 45.42 8.53
CA PHE A 147 10.16 46.22 9.40
C PHE A 147 10.39 47.59 8.74
N ILE A 148 10.67 48.60 9.56
CA ILE A 148 11.05 49.92 9.08
C ILE A 148 12.43 50.21 9.66
N ALA A 149 13.39 50.52 8.78
CA ALA A 149 14.73 50.92 9.15
C ALA A 149 14.79 52.40 9.56
N LEU A 150 15.94 52.83 10.07
CA LEU A 150 16.12 54.20 10.57
C LEU A 150 15.94 55.30 9.51
N ASP A 151 16.23 55.00 8.24
CA ASP A 151 16.03 55.89 7.10
C ASP A 151 14.58 55.92 6.57
N GLY A 152 13.70 55.07 7.12
CA GLY A 152 12.30 54.97 6.74
C GLY A 152 11.97 53.99 5.62
N HIS A 153 12.94 53.23 5.07
CA HIS A 153 12.60 52.19 4.08
C HIS A 153 11.92 50.99 4.74
N VAL A 154 11.06 50.31 3.98
CA VAL A 154 10.33 49.11 4.44
C VAL A 154 11.14 47.87 4.10
N CYS A 155 11.54 47.10 5.12
CA CYS A 155 12.26 45.84 4.98
C CYS A 155 11.30 44.65 5.08
N ASP A 156 11.59 43.60 4.32
CA ASP A 156 10.80 42.37 4.29
C ASP A 156 11.21 41.39 5.39
N SER A 157 12.42 41.55 5.94
CA SER A 157 12.91 40.76 7.07
C SER A 157 13.61 41.60 8.14
N PHE A 158 13.71 41.04 9.36
CA PHE A 158 14.47 41.66 10.45
C PHE A 158 15.98 41.70 10.16
N ALA A 159 16.48 40.73 9.38
CA ALA A 159 17.89 40.67 8.99
C ALA A 159 18.23 41.79 8.00
N GLU A 160 17.35 42.07 7.04
CA GLU A 160 17.48 43.23 6.14
C GLU A 160 17.52 44.53 6.94
N LYS A 161 16.59 44.72 7.89
CA LYS A 161 16.60 45.89 8.77
C LYS A 161 17.96 46.08 9.46
N ILE A 162 18.57 45.02 9.99
CA ILE A 162 19.87 45.09 10.67
C ILE A 162 21.02 45.44 9.70
N ILE A 163 20.92 45.05 8.43
CA ILE A 163 21.96 45.32 7.43
C ILE A 163 21.88 46.77 6.96
N ASP A 164 20.67 47.32 6.87
CA ASP A 164 20.44 48.66 6.37
C ASP A 164 20.50 49.76 7.46
N ASP A 165 20.39 49.38 8.75
CA ASP A 165 20.69 50.24 9.92
C ASP A 165 22.21 50.36 10.15
#